data_AF-A0A4Y2ESJ9-F1
#
_entry.id   AF-A0A4Y2ESJ9-F1
#
_cell.length_a   1.000
_cell.length_b   1.000
_cell.length_c   1.000
_cell.angle_alpha   90.00
_cell.angle_beta   90.00
_cell.angle_gamma   90.00
#
_symmetry.space_group_name_H-M   'P 1'
#
loop_
_entity.id
_entity.type
_entity.pdbx_description
1 polymer ?
#
loop_
_entity_poly.entity_id
_entity_poly.type
_entity_poly.pdbx_seq_one_letter_code
_entity_poly.pdbx_strand_id
1 'polypeptide(L)'
;MLWGTLSWAALEPVVVVEQTMKVANYLNIIADQLHPNMTFVFPTGNGILQQDNAPCHKSRILLEWSEEHTDEFHLMSWPHNSPDPNPMEHIWMSWSGSSELKHYHVRISRLCVTAA
;
A
#
# COMPACT_ATOMS: atom_id res chain seq x y z
N MET A 1 -10.56 -9.70 -1.03
CA MET A 1 -9.53 -8.82 -1.61
C MET A 1 -8.24 -9.04 -0.85
N LEU A 2 -7.09 -8.85 -1.49
CA LEU A 2 -5.78 -8.93 -0.84
C LEU A 2 -5.14 -7.56 -0.83
N TRP A 3 -4.49 -7.21 0.27
CA TRP A 3 -3.68 -6.00 0.41
C TRP A 3 -2.26 -6.44 0.80
N GLY A 4 -1.24 -5.86 0.18
CA GLY A 4 0.14 -6.25 0.48
C GLY A 4 1.09 -5.12 0.19
N THR A 5 2.25 -5.18 0.84
CA THR A 5 3.28 -4.15 0.73
C THR A 5 4.62 -4.78 0.42
N LEU A 6 5.38 -4.09 -0.43
CA LEU A 6 6.73 -4.47 -0.77
C LEU A 6 7.65 -3.29 -0.55
N SER A 7 8.79 -3.57 0.07
CA SER A 7 9.94 -2.69 0.07
C SER A 7 11.13 -3.36 -0.61
N TRP A 8 12.19 -2.60 -0.86
CA TRP A 8 13.47 -3.16 -1.32
C TRP A 8 14.08 -4.14 -0.29
N ALA A 9 13.76 -3.97 1.00
CA ALA A 9 14.32 -4.74 2.10
C ALA A 9 13.55 -6.05 2.36
N ALA A 10 12.22 -6.03 2.20
CA ALA A 10 11.36 -7.18 2.46
C ALA A 10 10.01 -7.09 1.73
N LEU A 11 9.47 -8.27 1.42
CA LEU A 11 8.05 -8.45 1.10
C LEU A 11 7.30 -8.72 2.40
N GLU A 12 6.29 -7.91 2.69
CA GLU A 12 5.51 -8.03 3.92
C GLU A 12 4.35 -9.03 3.75
N PRO A 13 3.83 -9.58 4.86
CA PRO A 13 2.65 -10.43 4.83
C PRO A 13 1.46 -9.77 4.14
N VAL A 14 0.75 -10.56 3.34
CA VAL A 14 -0.48 -10.11 2.66
C VAL A 14 -1.65 -10.15 3.64
N VAL A 15 -2.38 -9.04 3.73
CA VAL A 15 -3.60 -8.90 4.53
C VAL A 15 -4.80 -9.33 3.69
N VAL A 16 -5.59 -10.26 4.22
CA VAL A 16 -6.89 -10.64 3.62
C VAL A 16 -7.93 -9.63 4.05
N VAL A 17 -8.54 -8.97 3.07
CA VAL A 17 -9.67 -8.06 3.27
C VAL A 17 -10.92 -8.75 2.76
N GLU A 18 -11.73 -9.26 3.68
CA GLU A 18 -12.92 -10.07 3.37
C GLU A 18 -14.01 -9.28 2.63
N GLN A 19 -14.05 -7.97 2.82
CA GLN A 19 -15.06 -7.07 2.25
C GLN A 19 -14.46 -6.09 1.22
N THR A 20 -15.32 -5.32 0.57
CA THR A 20 -14.90 -4.18 -0.26
C THR A 20 -14.09 -3.19 0.58
N MET A 21 -12.95 -2.73 0.05
CA MET A 21 -12.14 -1.72 0.74
C MET A 21 -12.94 -0.44 0.99
N LYS A 22 -13.04 -0.05 2.25
CA LYS A 22 -13.54 1.26 2.68
C LYS A 22 -12.37 2.06 3.25
N VAL A 23 -12.54 3.37 3.30
CA VAL A 23 -11.57 4.30 3.89
C VAL A 23 -11.15 3.87 5.30
N ALA A 24 -12.11 3.54 6.17
CA ALA A 24 -11.80 3.11 7.54
C ALA A 24 -10.94 1.83 7.57
N ASN A 25 -11.27 0.84 6.75
CA ASN A 25 -10.50 -0.40 6.66
C ASN A 25 -9.08 -0.13 6.16
N TYR A 26 -8.94 0.75 5.17
CA TYR A 26 -7.64 1.11 4.63
C TYR A 26 -6.80 1.88 5.66
N LEU A 27 -7.39 2.83 6.37
CA LEU A 27 -6.72 3.55 7.45
C LEU A 27 -6.22 2.61 8.55
N ASN A 28 -7.05 1.65 8.98
CA ASN A 28 -6.63 0.65 9.97
C ASN A 28 -5.45 -0.19 9.47
N ILE A 29 -5.47 -0.60 8.20
CA ILE A 29 -4.33 -1.33 7.61
C ILE A 29 -3.07 -0.46 7.61
N ILE A 30 -3.18 0.82 7.25
CA ILE A 30 -2.05 1.75 7.24
C ILE A 30 -1.50 1.98 8.66
N ALA A 31 -2.35 2.25 9.64
CA ALA A 31 -1.94 2.50 11.01
C ALA A 31 -1.43 1.24 11.73
N ASP A 32 -2.10 0.10 11.55
CA ASP A 32 -1.82 -1.10 12.35
C ASP A 32 -0.79 -2.03 11.70
N GLN A 33 -0.60 -1.95 10.38
CA GLN A 33 0.32 -2.84 9.64
C GLN A 33 1.45 -2.07 8.97
N LEU A 34 1.12 -1.04 8.18
CA LEU A 34 2.16 -0.33 7.42
C LEU A 34 3.06 0.50 8.33
N HIS A 35 2.47 1.31 9.22
CA HIS A 35 3.21 2.28 10.02
C HIS A 35 4.32 1.65 10.89
N PRO A 36 4.06 0.57 11.67
CA PRO A 36 5.13 -0.14 12.38
C PRO A 36 6.22 -0.67 11.44
N ASN A 37 5.83 -1.16 10.26
CA ASN A 37 6.77 -1.65 9.25
C ASN A 37 7.62 -0.51 8.67
N MET A 38 7.04 0.68 8.45
CA MET A 38 7.78 1.86 8.01
C MET A 38 8.82 2.27 9.04
N THR A 39 8.45 2.33 10.33
CA THR A 39 9.39 2.64 11.42
C THR A 39 10.51 1.59 11.52
N PHE A 40 10.21 0.31 11.27
CA PHE A 40 11.18 -0.76 11.33
C PHE A 40 12.15 -0.77 10.13
N VAL A 41 11.63 -0.62 8.91
CA VAL A 41 12.43 -0.70 7.66
C VAL A 41 13.14 0.63 7.36
N PHE A 42 12.52 1.76 7.72
CA PHE A 42 13.03 3.12 7.47
C PHE A 42 13.13 3.91 8.79
N PRO A 43 14.01 3.50 9.72
CA PRO A 43 14.11 4.10 11.05
C PRO A 43 14.55 5.57 11.03
N THR A 44 15.08 6.04 9.90
CA THR A 44 15.47 7.45 9.67
C THR A 44 14.34 8.32 9.12
N GLY A 45 13.14 7.77 8.95
CA GLY A 45 11.98 8.52 8.46
C GLY A 45 11.98 8.80 6.95
N ASN A 46 12.86 8.15 6.19
CA ASN A 46 13.03 8.38 4.74
C ASN A 46 12.22 7.42 3.85
N GLY A 47 11.25 6.72 4.44
CA GLY A 47 10.36 5.84 3.70
C GLY A 47 9.41 6.65 2.83
N ILE A 48 9.17 6.18 1.61
CA ILE A 48 8.21 6.79 0.69
C ILE A 48 7.10 5.78 0.40
N LEU A 49 5.88 6.17 0.72
CA LEU A 49 4.67 5.42 0.46
C LEU A 49 4.14 5.71 -0.95
N GLN A 50 4.20 4.74 -1.85
CA GLN A 50 3.56 4.82 -3.17
C GLN A 50 2.22 4.08 -3.15
N GLN A 51 1.11 4.77 -3.39
CA GLN A 51 -0.24 4.20 -3.52
C GLN A 51 -0.93 4.64 -4.82
N ASP A 52 -1.93 3.87 -5.25
CA ASP A 52 -2.75 4.22 -6.42
C ASP A 52 -3.82 5.28 -6.12
N ASN A 53 -4.48 5.73 -7.19
CA ASN A 53 -5.50 6.77 -7.14
C ASN A 53 -6.92 6.27 -6.79
N ALA A 54 -7.08 5.09 -6.17
CA ALA A 54 -8.38 4.60 -5.74
C ALA A 54 -9.08 5.62 -4.80
N PRO A 55 -10.43 5.74 -4.85
CA PRO A 55 -11.14 6.73 -4.06
C PRO A 55 -10.88 6.64 -2.54
N CYS A 56 -10.66 5.44 -2.01
CA CYS A 56 -10.35 5.27 -0.59
C CYS A 56 -8.98 5.82 -0.19
N HIS A 57 -7.99 5.74 -1.08
CA HIS A 57 -6.62 6.22 -0.87
C HIS A 57 -6.54 7.76 -0.89
N LYS A 58 -7.50 8.43 -1.54
CA LYS A 58 -7.55 9.90 -1.62
C LYS A 58 -8.56 10.53 -0.65
N SER A 59 -9.03 9.76 0.32
CA SER A 59 -9.97 10.27 1.29
C SER A 59 -9.30 11.29 2.21
N ARG A 60 -10.05 12.32 2.61
CA ARG A 60 -9.51 13.39 3.48
C ARG A 60 -8.90 12.84 4.76
N ILE A 61 -9.56 11.88 5.40
CA ILE A 61 -9.10 11.27 6.66
C ILE A 61 -7.73 10.60 6.48
N LEU A 62 -7.50 9.92 5.35
CA LEU A 62 -6.20 9.31 5.09
C LEU A 62 -5.11 10.35 4.85
N LEU A 63 -5.43 11.43 4.13
CA LEU A 63 -4.49 12.51 3.87
C LEU A 63 -4.12 13.23 5.18
N GLU A 64 -5.09 13.56 6.01
CA GLU A 64 -4.88 14.16 7.34
C GLU A 64 -3.99 13.25 8.21
N TRP A 65 -4.30 11.94 8.27
CA TRP A 65 -3.46 10.99 9.01
C TRP A 65 -2.04 10.89 8.44
N SER A 66 -1.86 10.96 7.12
CA SER A 66 -0.53 10.91 6.48
C SER A 66 0.27 12.19 6.75
N GLU A 67 -0.39 13.35 6.80
CA GLU A 67 0.23 14.63 7.14
C GLU A 67 0.71 14.63 8.60
N GLU A 68 -0.05 14.05 9.53
CA GLU A 68 0.36 13.88 10.94
C GLU A 68 1.63 13.02 11.10
N HIS A 69 1.90 12.10 10.16
CA HIS A 69 3.03 11.17 10.19
C HIS A 69 4.12 11.51 9.16
N THR A 70 4.12 12.74 8.61
CA THR A 70 5.06 13.15 7.56
C THR A 70 6.54 13.12 7.97
N ASP A 71 6.82 13.18 9.27
CA ASP A 71 8.19 13.10 9.81
C ASP A 71 8.73 11.66 9.84
N GLU A 72 7.84 10.68 9.67
CA GLU A 72 8.16 9.26 9.74
C GLU A 72 8.18 8.59 8.36
N PHE A 73 7.34 9.08 7.45
CA PHE A 73 7.42 8.73 6.03
C PHE A 73 6.65 9.73 5.16
N HIS A 74 6.97 9.73 3.87
CA HIS A 74 6.32 10.61 2.91
C HIS A 74 5.34 9.86 2.01
N LEU A 75 4.12 10.38 1.89
CA LEU A 75 3.18 9.93 0.87
C LEU A 75 3.56 10.52 -0.50
N MET A 76 3.86 9.65 -1.47
CA MET A 76 4.19 10.06 -2.84
C MET A 76 2.97 10.65 -3.56
N SER A 77 3.12 11.84 -4.12
CA SER A 77 2.10 12.41 -5.01
C SER A 77 2.06 11.67 -6.34
N TRP A 78 0.93 11.01 -6.65
CA TRP A 78 0.77 10.25 -7.89
C TRP A 78 -0.03 11.00 -8.96
N PRO A 79 0.52 11.28 -10.16
CA PRO A 79 -0.21 11.97 -11.21
C PRO A 79 -1.41 11.16 -11.74
N HIS A 80 -2.46 11.87 -12.16
CA HIS A 80 -3.64 11.23 -12.77
C HIS A 80 -3.28 10.64 -14.14
N ASN A 81 -3.73 9.42 -14.45
CA ASN A 81 -3.51 8.72 -15.72
C ASN A 81 -2.04 8.41 -16.10
N SER A 82 -1.11 8.34 -15.16
CA SER A 82 0.21 7.77 -15.46
C SER A 82 0.12 6.24 -15.64
N PRO A 83 0.84 5.67 -16.62
CA PRO A 83 1.08 4.22 -16.68
C PRO A 83 1.69 3.79 -15.34
N ASP A 84 1.28 2.65 -14.82
CA ASP A 84 1.69 2.22 -13.49
C ASP A 84 3.10 1.61 -13.49
N PRO A 85 4.12 2.24 -12.88
CA PRO A 85 5.42 1.64 -12.72
C PRO A 85 5.54 0.93 -11.37
N ASN A 86 4.45 0.72 -10.62
CA ASN A 86 4.50 0.05 -9.32
C ASN A 86 5.01 -1.39 -9.48
N PRO A 87 6.15 -1.75 -8.86
CA PRO A 87 6.69 -3.11 -8.87
C PRO A 87 5.70 -4.18 -8.39
N MET A 88 4.74 -3.83 -7.52
CA MET A 88 3.72 -4.74 -7.04
C MET A 88 2.80 -5.26 -8.15
N GLU A 89 2.54 -4.49 -9.20
CA GLU A 89 1.74 -4.97 -10.34
C GLU A 89 2.41 -6.18 -11.00
N HIS A 90 3.73 -6.18 -11.13
CA HIS A 90 4.47 -7.32 -11.69
C HIS A 90 4.31 -8.58 -10.83
N ILE A 91 4.32 -8.43 -9.49
CA ILE A 91 4.13 -9.53 -8.55
C ILE A 91 2.70 -10.07 -8.66
N TRP A 92 1.69 -9.18 -8.63
CA TRP A 92 0.29 -9.58 -8.73
C TRP A 92 -0.03 -10.25 -10.05
N MET A 93 0.52 -9.76 -11.18
CA MET A 93 0.37 -10.40 -12.48
C MET A 93 0.93 -11.83 -12.46
N SER A 94 2.11 -12.03 -11.87
CA SER A 94 2.72 -13.36 -11.71
C SER A 94 1.86 -14.28 -10.84
N TRP A 95 1.19 -13.73 -9.82
CA TRP A 95 0.38 -14.49 -8.87
C TRP A 95 -1.04 -14.77 -9.37
N SER A 96 -1.57 -13.92 -10.24
CA SER A 96 -2.93 -14.06 -10.81
C SER A 96 -3.14 -15.36 -11.59
N GLY A 97 -2.07 -15.96 -12.11
CA GLY A 97 -2.08 -17.27 -12.75
C GLY A 97 -2.15 -18.47 -11.80
N SER A 98 -1.93 -18.26 -10.49
CA SER A 98 -1.94 -19.33 -9.48
C SER A 98 -3.37 -19.78 -9.16
N SER A 99 -3.58 -21.10 -9.06
CA SER A 99 -4.86 -21.68 -8.65
C SER A 99 -5.30 -21.29 -7.25
N GLU A 100 -4.35 -20.94 -6.38
CA GLU A 100 -4.58 -20.63 -4.97
C GLU A 100 -5.33 -19.30 -4.77
N LEU A 101 -5.22 -18.38 -5.72
CA LEU A 101 -5.80 -17.04 -5.61
C LEU A 101 -7.10 -16.86 -6.40
N LYS A 102 -7.58 -17.91 -7.09
CA LYS A 102 -8.78 -17.86 -7.95
C LYS A 102 -10.06 -17.46 -7.21
N HIS A 103 -10.14 -17.69 -5.89
CA HIS A 103 -11.28 -17.28 -5.06
C HIS A 103 -11.20 -15.84 -4.55
N TYR A 104 -10.02 -15.21 -4.63
CA TYR A 104 -9.84 -13.83 -4.20
C TYR A 104 -9.95 -12.92 -5.42
N HIS A 105 -10.87 -11.96 -5.37
CA HIS A 105 -10.73 -10.78 -6.22
C HIS A 105 -9.45 -10.06 -5.79
N VAL A 106 -8.38 -10.23 -6.56
CA VAL A 106 -7.16 -9.42 -6.47
C VAL A 106 -7.55 -8.02 -6.94
N ARG A 107 -8.05 -7.21 -6.01
CA ARG A 107 -8.21 -5.78 -6.21
C ARG A 107 -7.07 -5.11 -5.48
N ILE A 108 -6.30 -4.42 -6.29
CA ILE A 108 -4.95 -4.00 -6.04
C ILE A 108 -5.04 -2.78 -5.14
N SER A 109 -4.58 -2.91 -3.90
CA SER A 109 -4.06 -1.74 -3.20
C SER A 109 -2.58 -1.75 -3.45
N ARG A 110 -2.20 -0.90 -4.40
CA ARG A 110 -0.84 -0.70 -4.85
C ARG A 110 -0.03 -0.17 -3.69
N LEU A 111 0.95 -0.92 -3.19
CA LEU A 111 1.89 -0.38 -2.22
C LEU A 111 3.33 -0.80 -2.50
N CYS A 112 4.10 0.13 -3.03
CA CYS A 112 5.56 0.03 -3.03
C CYS A 112 6.10 1.04 -2.02
N VAL A 113 7.00 0.57 -1.16
CA VAL A 113 7.72 1.44 -0.24
C VAL A 113 9.17 1.52 -0.70
N THR A 114 9.61 2.71 -1.08
CA THR A 114 10.99 2.96 -1.50
C THR A 114 11.69 3.87 -0.49
N ALA A 115 13.00 3.69 -0.28
CA ALA A 115 13.81 4.74 0.35
C ALA A 115 13.99 5.89 -0.66
N ALA A 116 14.08 7.12 -0.17
CA ALA A 116 14.66 8.23 -0.93
C ALA A 116 16.14 7.99 -1.27
#